data_AF-A0A0D2DUJ9-F1
#
_entry.id   AF-A0A0D2DUJ9-F1
#
_cell.length_a   1.000
_cell.length_b   1.000
_cell.length_c   1.000
_cell.angle_alpha   90.00
_cell.angle_beta   90.00
_cell.angle_gamma   90.00
#
_symmetry.space_group_name_H-M   'P 1'
#
loop_
_entity.id
_entity.type
_entity.pdbx_description
1 polymer ?
#
loop_
_entity_poly.entity_id
_entity_poly.type
_entity_poly.pdbx_seq_one_letter_code
_entity_poly.pdbx_strand_id
1 'polypeptide(L)'
;MEEPKDVYNFDIHHPPINPLTGLPISSWYKPGQSWTGQFEDLATIVDECRCELVGAYLMDDLDLLALFGFDQNSAIRPADC
;
A
#
# COMPACT_ATOMS: atom_id res chain seq x y z
N MET A 1 -5.46 -6.00 -12.32
CA MET A 1 -4.63 -6.79 -13.24
C MET A 1 -5.55 -7.56 -14.15
N GLU A 2 -5.17 -7.68 -15.42
CA GLU A 2 -5.84 -8.49 -16.44
C GLU A 2 -4.91 -9.66 -16.80
N GLU A 3 -5.28 -10.88 -16.41
CA GLU A 3 -4.52 -12.10 -16.72
C GLU A 3 -5.39 -13.37 -16.57
N PRO A 4 -5.62 -14.17 -17.63
CA PRO A 4 -5.33 -13.89 -19.04
C PRO A 4 -6.18 -12.74 -19.62
N LYS A 5 -6.11 -12.48 -20.92
CA LYS A 5 -6.89 -11.42 -21.59
C LYS A 5 -8.38 -11.51 -21.24
N ASP A 6 -8.99 -10.36 -20.96
CA ASP A 6 -10.40 -10.22 -20.57
C ASP A 6 -10.79 -10.90 -19.24
N VAL A 7 -9.80 -11.32 -18.42
CA VAL A 7 -10.00 -11.84 -17.06
C VAL A 7 -9.34 -10.91 -16.05
N TYR A 8 -10.14 -10.28 -15.19
CA TYR A 8 -9.68 -9.24 -14.27
C TYR A 8 -9.70 -9.72 -12.82
N ASN A 9 -8.70 -9.31 -12.03
CA ASN A 9 -8.69 -9.55 -10.57
C ASN A 9 -9.53 -8.54 -9.77
N PHE A 10 -10.40 -7.81 -10.45
CA PHE A 10 -11.36 -6.85 -9.90
C PHE A 10 -12.62 -6.87 -10.77
N ASP A 11 -13.73 -6.33 -10.27
CA ASP A 11 -14.97 -6.22 -11.05
C ASP A 11 -14.81 -5.13 -12.14
N ILE A 12 -14.79 -5.53 -13.42
CA ILE A 12 -14.66 -4.61 -14.55
C ILE A 12 -15.96 -3.86 -14.88
N HIS A 13 -17.12 -4.37 -14.44
CA HIS A 13 -18.42 -3.73 -14.64
C HIS A 13 -18.74 -2.73 -13.51
N HIS A 14 -18.21 -2.99 -12.32
CA HIS A 14 -18.22 -2.06 -11.17
C HIS A 14 -16.79 -1.86 -10.64
N PRO A 15 -15.93 -1.16 -11.40
CA PRO A 15 -14.54 -0.94 -11.02
C PRO A 15 -14.41 -0.27 -9.65
N PRO A 16 -13.38 -0.65 -8.86
CA PRO A 16 -13.04 0.04 -7.63
C PRO A 16 -12.86 1.55 -7.85
N ILE A 17 -13.26 2.33 -6.84
CA ILE A 17 -13.08 3.78 -6.85
C ILE A 17 -11.66 4.11 -6.39
N ASN A 18 -10.97 4.93 -7.17
CA ASN A 18 -9.66 5.45 -6.80
C ASN A 18 -9.84 6.49 -5.67
N PRO A 19 -9.22 6.30 -4.49
CA PRO A 19 -9.39 7.22 -3.36
C PRO A 19 -8.76 8.60 -3.58
N LEU A 20 -7.82 8.74 -4.51
CA LEU A 20 -7.16 10.02 -4.82
C LEU A 20 -8.02 10.90 -5.74
N THR A 21 -8.70 10.29 -6.70
CA THR A 21 -9.48 11.04 -7.71
C THR A 21 -10.99 10.97 -7.47
N GLY A 22 -11.46 10.02 -6.66
CA GLY A 22 -12.88 9.74 -6.47
C GLY A 22 -13.56 9.11 -7.70
N LEU A 23 -12.79 8.72 -8.72
CA LEU A 23 -13.31 8.16 -9.97
C LEU A 23 -13.02 6.65 -10.07
N PRO A 24 -13.83 5.90 -10.83
CA PRO A 24 -13.50 4.54 -11.25
C PRO A 24 -12.08 4.38 -11.80
N ILE A 25 -11.40 3.28 -11.47
CA ILE A 25 -10.10 2.96 -12.08
C ILE A 25 -10.23 2.79 -13.60
N SER A 26 -9.29 3.36 -14.36
CA SER A 26 -9.25 3.28 -15.83
C SER A 26 -7.93 2.70 -16.37
N SER A 27 -7.01 2.31 -15.47
CA SER A 27 -5.69 1.77 -15.81
C SER A 27 -5.33 0.59 -14.90
N TRP A 28 -4.66 -0.42 -15.48
CA TRP A 28 -4.21 -1.64 -14.79
C TRP A 28 -3.16 -2.36 -15.64
N TYR A 29 -2.40 -3.28 -15.01
CA TYR A 29 -1.48 -4.18 -15.70
C TYR A 29 -2.20 -5.12 -16.67
N LYS A 30 -1.77 -5.12 -17.93
CA LYS A 30 -2.18 -6.03 -19.00
C LYS A 30 -1.40 -7.35 -18.95
N PRO A 31 -1.83 -8.40 -19.68
CA PRO A 31 -1.12 -9.68 -19.68
C PRO A 31 0.37 -9.51 -20.00
N GLY A 32 1.22 -10.11 -19.17
CA GLY A 32 2.68 -10.04 -19.28
C GLY A 32 3.34 -8.76 -18.73
N GLN A 33 2.57 -7.76 -18.29
CA GLN A 33 3.12 -6.58 -17.63
C GLN A 33 3.34 -6.84 -16.14
N SER A 34 4.44 -6.34 -15.59
CA SER A 34 4.78 -6.41 -14.17
C SER A 34 5.11 -5.03 -13.61
N TRP A 35 5.18 -4.93 -12.27
CA TRP A 35 5.65 -3.72 -11.58
C TRP A 35 7.02 -3.27 -12.09
N THR A 36 8.01 -4.17 -12.06
CA THR A 36 9.38 -3.89 -12.50
C THR A 36 9.47 -3.60 -13.99
N GLY A 37 8.63 -4.23 -14.82
CA GLY A 37 8.60 -3.98 -16.27
C GLY A 37 8.01 -2.62 -16.64
N GLN A 38 7.02 -2.12 -15.88
CA GLN A 38 6.37 -0.83 -16.18
C GLN A 38 7.06 0.36 -15.53
N PHE A 39 7.70 0.18 -14.37
CA PHE A 39 8.37 1.24 -13.62
C PHE A 39 9.90 1.24 -13.82
N GLU A 40 10.46 0.18 -14.38
CA GLU A 40 11.88 0.05 -14.74
C GLU A 40 12.80 0.46 -13.56
N ASP A 41 13.74 1.37 -13.79
CA ASP A 41 14.71 1.84 -12.79
C ASP A 41 14.05 2.55 -11.59
N LEU A 42 12.81 3.01 -11.72
CA LEU A 42 12.08 3.66 -10.63
C LEU A 42 11.39 2.65 -9.70
N ALA A 43 11.21 1.40 -10.13
CA ALA A 43 10.44 0.40 -9.42
C ALA A 43 10.88 0.23 -7.96
N THR A 44 12.20 0.16 -7.73
CA THR A 44 12.78 -0.02 -6.39
C THR A 44 12.59 1.22 -5.53
N ILE A 45 12.92 2.41 -6.04
CA ILE A 45 12.87 3.65 -5.27
C ILE A 45 11.44 3.98 -4.85
N VAL A 46 10.45 3.74 -5.73
CA VAL A 46 9.05 3.97 -5.42
C VAL A 46 8.55 2.99 -4.36
N ASP A 47 8.97 1.72 -4.41
CA ASP A 47 8.55 0.73 -3.41
C ASP A 47 9.21 0.95 -2.04
N GLU A 48 10.50 1.31 -2.01
CA GLU A 48 11.21 1.70 -0.77
C GLU A 48 10.57 2.93 -0.14
N CYS A 49 10.30 3.98 -0.94
CA CYS A 49 9.61 5.18 -0.45
C CYS A 49 8.23 4.85 0.15
N ARG A 50 7.46 3.98 -0.51
CA ARG A 50 6.17 3.52 -0.01
C ARG A 50 6.32 2.74 1.31
N CYS A 51 7.31 1.86 1.42
CA CYS A 51 7.58 1.09 2.63
C CYS A 51 7.96 1.97 3.82
N GLU A 52 8.85 2.94 3.62
CA GLU A 52 9.23 3.92 4.65
C GLU A 52 8.01 4.73 5.13
N LEU A 53 7.18 5.21 4.20
CA LEU A 53 5.98 5.98 4.54
C LEU A 53 4.92 5.14 5.29
N VAL A 54 4.78 3.85 4.96
CA VAL A 54 3.90 2.95 5.73
C VAL A 54 4.43 2.78 7.16
N GLY A 55 5.74 2.62 7.33
CA GLY A 55 6.35 2.55 8.66
C GLY A 55 6.12 3.83 9.47
N ALA A 56 6.33 5.00 8.86
CA ALA A 56 6.07 6.28 9.50
C ALA A 56 4.60 6.50 9.85
N TYR A 57 3.67 6.09 8.97
CA TYR A 57 2.22 6.22 9.20
C TYR A 57 1.73 5.32 10.35
N LEU A 58 2.36 4.17 10.57
CA LEU A 58 1.95 3.20 11.58
C LEU A 58 2.76 3.32 12.89
N MET A 59 3.67 4.30 12.99
CA MET A 59 4.62 4.33 14.12
C MET A 59 3.97 4.64 15.47
N ASP A 60 2.81 5.30 15.47
CA ASP A 60 2.04 5.68 16.67
C ASP A 60 0.82 4.77 16.90
N ASP A 61 0.68 3.69 16.11
CA ASP A 61 -0.37 2.70 16.30
C ASP A 61 -0.18 1.97 17.63
N LEU A 62 -1.17 2.05 18.51
CA LEU A 62 -1.07 1.55 19.88
C LEU A 62 -0.93 0.03 19.95
N ASP A 63 -1.55 -0.71 19.04
CA ASP A 63 -1.49 -2.17 19.02
C ASP A 63 -0.10 -2.62 18.55
N LEU A 64 0.47 -1.94 17.56
CA LEU A 64 1.85 -2.19 17.13
C LEU A 64 2.87 -1.79 18.20
N LEU A 65 2.73 -0.61 18.81
CA LEU A 65 3.59 -0.18 19.91
C LEU A 65 3.54 -1.16 21.09
N ALA A 66 2.35 -1.65 21.44
CA ALA A 66 2.18 -2.68 22.47
C ALA A 66 2.87 -4.00 22.10
N LEU A 67 2.84 -4.42 20.83
CA LEU A 67 3.58 -5.59 20.35
C LEU A 67 5.10 -5.46 20.58
N PHE A 68 5.64 -4.24 20.49
CA PHE A 68 7.05 -3.93 20.77
C PHE A 68 7.34 -3.65 22.26
N GLY A 69 6.35 -3.75 23.14
CA GLY A 69 6.51 -3.53 24.58
C GLY A 69 6.38 -2.07 25.03
N PHE A 70 5.81 -1.20 24.20
CA PHE A 70 5.48 0.19 24.52
C PHE A 70 3.97 0.31 24.74
N ASP A 71 3.52 -0.10 25.94
CA ASP A 71 2.12 0.03 26.35
C ASP A 71 1.94 1.13 27.40
N GLN A 72 0.71 1.31 27.89
CA GLN A 72 0.36 2.36 28.86
C GLN A 72 1.07 2.20 30.22
N ASN A 73 1.56 1.01 30.53
CA ASN A 73 2.28 0.68 31.76
C ASN A 73 3.80 0.68 31.57
N SER A 74 4.29 0.87 30.34
CA SER A 74 5.72 0.94 30.02
C SER A 74 6.38 2.21 30.57
N ALA A 75 7.71 2.16 30.74
CA ALA A 75 8.51 3.29 31.22
C ALA A 75 8.53 4.47 30.23
N ILE A 76 8.41 4.18 28.94
CA ILE A 76 8.12 5.13 27.86
C ILE A 76 6.76 4.72 27.31
N ARG A 77 5.82 5.66 27.28
CA ARG A 77 4.44 5.44 26.85
C ARG A 77 4.22 5.99 25.45
N PRO A 78 3.23 5.50 24.71
CA PRO A 78 2.88 6.05 23.40
C PRO A 78 2.63 7.57 23.38
N ALA A 79 2.11 8.12 24.47
CA ALA A 79 1.85 9.56 24.61
C ALA A 79 3.10 10.42 24.90
N ASP A 80 4.26 9.80 25.10
CA ASP A 80 5.53 10.49 25.37
C ASP A 80 6.30 10.84 24.07
N CYS A 81 5.81 10.38 22.91
CA CYS A 81 6.37 10.64 21.58
C CYS A 81 5.77 11.89 20.92
#